data_AF-A0A563E7N3-F1
#
_entry.id   AF-A0A563E7N3-F1
#
_cell.length_a   1.000
_cell.length_b   1.000
_cell.length_c   1.000
_cell.angle_alpha   90.00
_cell.angle_beta   90.00
_cell.angle_gamma   90.00
#
_symmetry.space_group_name_H-M   'P 1'
#
loop_
_entity.id
_entity.type
_entity.pdbx_description
1 polymer ?
#
loop_
_entity_poly.entity_id
_entity_poly.type
_entity_poly.pdbx_seq_one_letter_code
_entity_poly.pdbx_strand_id
1 'polypeptide(L)' 'MTTPRPTVTTEMLRSLAEHARLPMPDDRVETATGTLQAVQGAIDGLDAVDLEDTPPATTFDARWS' A
#
# COMPACT_ATOMS: atom_id res chain seq x y z
N MET A 1 -14.51 13.96 -1.23
CA MET A 1 -14.43 13.26 0.07
C MET A 1 -13.71 11.95 -0.16
N THR A 2 -12.44 11.86 0.22
CA THR A 2 -11.69 10.61 0.15
C THR A 2 -12.14 9.75 1.33
N THR A 3 -12.74 8.60 1.06
CA THR A 3 -13.00 7.59 2.09
C THR A 3 -11.67 7.22 2.73
N PRO A 4 -11.52 7.29 4.07
CA PRO A 4 -10.29 6.87 4.72
C PRO A 4 -9.92 5.45 4.31
N ARG A 5 -8.66 5.23 3.92
CA ARG A 5 -8.19 3.86 3.67
C ARG A 5 -8.35 3.05 4.95
N PRO A 6 -8.75 1.77 4.87
CA PRO A 6 -8.90 0.93 6.06
C PRO A 6 -7.55 0.71 6.73
N THR A 7 -7.54 0.66 8.06
CA THR A 7 -6.35 0.29 8.82
C THR A 7 -5.95 -1.15 8.49
N VAL A 8 -4.66 -1.37 8.17
CA VAL A 8 -4.14 -2.72 7.95
C VAL A 8 -4.18 -3.49 9.27
N THR A 9 -4.87 -4.62 9.27
CA THR A 9 -4.85 -5.59 10.37
C THR A 9 -4.05 -6.83 9.99
N THR A 10 -3.74 -7.66 10.98
CA THR A 10 -3.12 -8.98 10.83
C THR A 10 -3.93 -9.89 9.92
N GLU A 11 -5.26 -9.89 10.06
CA GLU A 11 -6.19 -10.68 9.25
C GLU A 11 -6.18 -10.21 7.80
N MET A 12 -6.21 -8.90 7.59
CA MET A 12 -6.12 -8.31 6.24
C MET A 12 -4.81 -8.71 5.57
N LEU A 13 -3.69 -8.65 6.29
CA LEU A 13 -2.39 -9.06 5.76
C LEU A 13 -2.37 -10.55 5.40
N ARG A 14 -2.94 -11.43 6.24
CA ARG A 14 -3.05 -12.86 5.92
C ARG A 14 -3.85 -13.10 4.63
N SER A 15 -5.00 -12.44 4.48
CA SER A 15 -5.79 -12.54 3.25
C SER A 15 -5.03 -12.03 2.01
N LEU A 16 -4.28 -10.93 2.14
CA LEU A 16 -3.43 -10.42 1.05
C LEU A 16 -2.30 -11.39 0.70
N ALA A 17 -1.65 -11.98 1.70
CA ALA A 17 -0.59 -12.95 1.51
C ALA A 17 -1.09 -14.23 0.81
N GLU A 18 -2.27 -14.73 1.20
CA GLU A 18 -2.95 -15.83 0.51
C GLU A 18 -3.28 -15.48 -0.94
N HIS A 19 -3.86 -14.30 -1.18
CA HIS A 19 -4.17 -13.83 -2.52
C HIS A 19 -2.92 -13.72 -3.41
N ALA A 20 -1.80 -13.26 -2.84
CA ALA A 20 -0.51 -13.16 -3.50
C ALA A 20 0.24 -14.50 -3.62
N ARG A 21 -0.32 -15.60 -3.09
CA ARG A 21 0.35 -16.92 -2.97
C ARG A 21 1.71 -16.84 -2.28
N LEU A 22 1.81 -15.97 -1.28
CA LEU A 22 2.99 -15.77 -0.46
C LEU A 22 2.75 -16.39 0.92
N PRO A 23 3.04 -17.68 1.13
CA PRO A 23 2.89 -18.29 2.45
C PRO A 23 3.78 -17.57 3.47
N MET A 24 3.16 -17.00 4.49
CA MET A 24 3.88 -16.35 5.59
C MET A 24 3.67 -17.12 6.89
N PRO A 25 4.75 -17.50 7.59
CA PRO A 25 4.64 -18.04 8.93
C PRO A 25 4.22 -16.94 9.92
N ASP A 26 3.55 -17.33 11.01
CA ASP A 26 2.89 -16.41 11.94
C ASP A 26 3.85 -15.39 12.58
N ASP A 27 5.10 -15.78 12.81
CA ASP A 27 6.16 -14.91 13.34
C ASP A 27 6.52 -13.75 12.40
N ARG A 28 6.26 -13.89 11.11
CA ARG A 28 6.48 -12.85 10.09
C ARG A 28 5.27 -11.94 9.91
N VAL A 29 4.06 -12.42 10.22
CA VAL A 29 2.82 -11.66 9.99
C VAL A 29 2.82 -10.37 10.78
N GLU A 30 3.13 -10.40 12.08
CA GLU A 30 3.08 -9.21 12.94
C GLU A 30 4.06 -8.12 12.48
N THR A 31 5.31 -8.50 12.18
CA THR A 31 6.33 -7.58 11.67
C THR A 31 5.94 -6.98 10.31
N ALA A 32 5.40 -7.81 9.42
CA ALA A 32 4.96 -7.38 8.10
C ALA A 32 3.72 -6.49 8.17
N THR A 33 2.82 -6.70 9.15
CA THR A 33 1.65 -5.83 9.37
C THR A 33 2.11 -4.43 9.73
N GLY A 34 3.02 -4.27 10.69
CA GLY A 34 3.56 -2.96 11.05
C GLY A 34 4.29 -2.28 9.89
N THR A 35 5.03 -3.05 9.08
CA THR A 35 5.69 -2.53 7.88
C THR A 35 4.68 -2.02 6.86
N LEU A 36 3.62 -2.80 6.58
CA LEU A 36 2.59 -2.42 5.62
C LEU A 36 1.78 -1.20 6.10
N GLN A 37 1.53 -1.07 7.41
CA GLN A 37 0.94 0.14 8.00
C GLN A 37 1.81 1.37 7.75
N ALA A 38 3.12 1.27 7.93
CA ALA A 38 4.04 2.38 7.68
C ALA A 38 4.07 2.78 6.19
N VAL A 39 4.08 1.80 5.28
CA VAL A 39 3.99 2.05 3.83
C VAL A 39 2.67 2.71 3.47
N GLN A 40 1.55 2.23 4.03
CA GLN A 40 0.24 2.84 3.79
C GLN A 40 0.20 4.29 4.28
N GLY A 41 0.75 4.58 5.47
CA GLY A 41 0.83 5.97 5.96
C GLY A 41 1.67 6.87 5.04
N ALA A 42 2.73 6.36 4.41
CA ALA A 42 3.48 7.12 3.41
C ALA A 42 2.65 7.39 2.14
N ILE A 43 1.83 6.42 1.69
CA ILE A 43 0.90 6.58 0.57
C ILE A 43 -0.21 7.57 0.91
N ASP A 44 -0.72 7.55 2.14
CA ASP A 44 -1.72 8.52 2.61
C ASP A 44 -1.21 9.97 2.49
N GLY A 45 0.10 10.20 2.67
CA GLY A 45 0.72 11.50 2.45
C GLY A 45 0.62 12.00 0.99
N LEU A 46 0.47 11.10 0.01
CA LEU A 46 0.29 11.48 -1.39
C LEU A 46 -1.10 12.06 -1.68
N ASP A 47 -2.09 11.84 -0.81
CA ASP A 47 -3.43 12.43 -0.98
C ASP A 47 -3.43 13.96 -0.87
N ALA A 48 -2.39 14.53 -0.27
CA ALA A 48 -2.20 15.98 -0.18
C ALA A 48 -1.62 16.60 -1.46
N VAL A 49 -1.19 15.78 -2.43
CA VAL A 49 -0.67 16.28 -3.71
C VAL A 49 -1.84 16.73 -4.58
N ASP A 50 -1.87 18.03 -4.88
CA ASP A 50 -2.81 18.57 -5.86
C ASP A 50 -2.37 18.18 -7.28
N LEU A 51 -3.22 17.43 -7.96
CA LEU A 51 -2.96 16.96 -9.32
C LEU A 51 -3.61 17.86 -10.36
N GLU A 52 -4.49 18.80 -9.97
CA GLU A 52 -5.29 19.64 -10.88
C GLU A 52 -5.83 18.82 -12.08
N ASP A 53 -5.50 19.22 -13.31
CA ASP A 53 -5.88 18.56 -14.55
C ASP A 53 -4.82 17.56 -15.06
N THR A 54 -3.83 17.20 -14.25
CA THR A 54 -2.76 16.26 -14.64
C THR A 54 -3.36 14.89 -14.93
N PRO A 55 -3.37 14.43 -16.21
CA PRO A 55 -3.95 13.14 -16.54
C PRO A 55 -3.07 12.01 -15.99
N PRO A 56 -3.65 10.84 -15.69
CA PRO A 56 -2.86 9.67 -15.32
C PRO A 56 -1.82 9.33 -16.39
N ALA A 57 -0.58 9.10 -15.98
CA ALA A 57 0.46 8.65 -16.89
C ALA A 57 0.07 7.28 -17.48
N THR A 58 0.01 7.18 -18.81
CA THR A 58 -0.34 5.94 -19.51
C THR A 58 0.85 5.01 -19.74
N THR A 59 2.06 5.51 -19.48
CA THR A 59 3.31 4.76 -19.57
C THR A 59 4.25 5.20 -18.46
N PHE A 60 5.05 4.26 -17.96
CA PHE A 60 6.09 4.50 -16.97
C PHE A 60 7.44 4.15 -17.60
N ASP A 61 8.36 5.11 -17.65
CA ASP A 61 9.76 4.84 -18.02
C ASP A 61 10.62 4.91 -16.76
N ALA A 62 11.07 3.74 -16.29
CA ALA A 62 11.92 3.63 -15.12
C ALA A 62 13.33 4.23 -15.31
N ARG A 63 13.66 4.73 -16.51
CA ARG A 63 14.99 5.30 -16.83
C ARG A 63 15.13 6.79 -16.54
N TRP A 64 14.18 7.42 -15.85
CA TRP A 64 14.34 8.81 -15.43
C TRP A 64 15.52 8.97 -14.46
N SER A 65 16.60 9.53 -14.99
CA SER A 65 17.75 10.13 -14.30
C SER A 65 17.45 11.55 -13.87
#